data_AF-H9FHL5-F1
#
_entry.id   AF-H9FHL5-F1
#
_cell.length_a   1.000
_cell.length_b   1.000
_cell.length_c   1.000
_cell.angle_alpha   90.00
_cell.angle_beta   90.00
_cell.angle_gamma   90.00
#
_symmetry.space_group_name_H-M   'P 1'
#
loop_
_entity.id
_entity.type
_entity.pdbx_description
1 polymer ?
#
loop_
_entity_poly.entity_id
_entity_poly.type
_entity_poly.pdbx_seq_one_letter_code
_entity_poly.pdbx_strand_id
1 'polypeptide(L)'
;PNFIQSGLSSIDLRDRQGCTMVVGSDGRYFSRTAIEIVVQMAAANGIGRLIIGQNGILSTPAVSCIIRKIKAAGGIILTASHCPGGPGGEFGVKFNVANGGPAPDVVSDKIYQISKTIEEYAICPDLRIDLSRLGRQEFDLENKFKPFRVEIVDPVDIYLNLLRTIFDFHAIKSLLTGPSQLKIR
;
A
#
# COMPACT_ATOMS: atom_id res chain seq x y z
N PRO A 1 2.23 1.35 -15.16
CA PRO A 1 3.09 0.17 -15.40
C PRO A 1 4.60 0.46 -15.22
N ASN A 2 5.19 1.39 -16.00
CA ASN A 2 6.63 1.73 -15.91
C ASN A 2 7.09 2.04 -14.47
N PHE A 3 6.44 2.99 -13.79
CA PHE A 3 6.85 3.37 -12.42
C PHE A 3 6.72 2.22 -11.42
N ILE A 4 5.67 1.39 -11.53
CA ILE A 4 5.47 0.23 -10.65
C ILE A 4 6.59 -0.80 -10.86
N GLN A 5 6.91 -1.13 -12.12
CA GLN A 5 8.03 -2.02 -12.42
C GLN A 5 9.35 -1.45 -11.90
N SER A 6 9.59 -0.16 -12.08
CA SER A 6 10.80 0.53 -11.61
C SER A 6 10.93 0.49 -10.08
N GLY A 7 9.83 0.75 -9.37
CA GLY A 7 9.72 0.61 -7.91
C GLY A 7 10.04 -0.81 -7.45
N LEU A 8 9.43 -1.82 -8.07
CA LEU A 8 9.68 -3.22 -7.73
C LEU A 8 11.10 -3.67 -8.09
N SER A 9 11.70 -3.17 -9.18
CA SER A 9 13.08 -3.45 -9.58
C SER A 9 14.12 -2.70 -8.75
N SER A 10 13.72 -1.67 -7.99
CA SER A 10 14.62 -1.01 -7.04
C SER A 10 14.92 -1.89 -5.81
N ILE A 11 14.07 -2.87 -5.51
CA ILE A 11 14.27 -3.88 -4.48
C ILE A 11 15.11 -5.01 -5.07
N ASP A 12 16.19 -5.39 -4.40
CA ASP A 12 17.06 -6.47 -4.86
C ASP A 12 16.28 -7.79 -4.94
N LEU A 13 16.55 -8.59 -5.99
CA LEU A 13 15.75 -9.77 -6.32
C LEU A 13 15.61 -10.75 -5.15
N ARG A 14 16.69 -10.95 -4.37
CA ARG A 14 16.69 -11.85 -3.20
C ARG A 14 15.74 -11.36 -2.10
N ASP A 15 15.70 -10.06 -1.86
CA ASP A 15 14.84 -9.44 -0.85
C ASP A 15 13.40 -9.27 -1.33
N ARG A 16 13.20 -9.24 -2.65
CA ARG A 16 11.87 -9.15 -3.29
C ARG A 16 11.14 -10.49 -3.28
N GLN A 17 11.85 -11.59 -3.44
CA GLN A 17 11.24 -12.93 -3.50
C GLN A 17 10.56 -13.29 -2.19
N GLY A 18 9.25 -13.50 -2.25
CA GLY A 18 8.45 -13.94 -1.11
C GLY A 18 8.19 -12.86 -0.05
N CYS A 19 8.65 -11.62 -0.25
CA CYS A 19 8.46 -10.56 0.74
C CYS A 19 7.00 -10.08 0.79
N THR A 20 6.70 -9.29 1.82
CA THR A 20 5.40 -8.64 1.99
C THR A 20 5.51 -7.16 1.65
N MET A 21 4.54 -6.63 0.90
CA MET A 21 4.37 -5.18 0.70
C MET A 21 2.96 -4.74 1.11
N VAL A 22 2.82 -3.47 1.49
CA VAL A 22 1.54 -2.85 1.82
C VAL A 22 1.09 -1.95 0.67
N VAL A 23 -0.18 -1.99 0.28
CA VAL A 23 -0.73 -1.13 -0.78
C VAL A 23 -1.96 -0.39 -0.26
N GLY A 24 -2.01 0.92 -0.48
CA GLY A 24 -3.10 1.77 -0.02
C GLY A 24 -3.37 2.92 -0.96
N SER A 25 -4.57 3.49 -0.89
CA SER A 25 -4.93 4.71 -1.59
C SER A 25 -5.73 5.67 -0.71
N ASP A 26 -5.77 6.93 -1.12
CA ASP A 26 -6.68 7.94 -0.56
C ASP A 26 -8.09 7.91 -1.18
N GLY A 27 -8.39 6.92 -2.02
CA GLY A 27 -9.70 6.73 -2.64
C GLY A 27 -9.98 7.60 -3.87
N ARG A 28 -8.99 8.39 -4.35
CA ARG A 28 -9.16 9.20 -5.56
C ARG A 28 -9.48 8.35 -6.80
N TYR A 29 -10.02 9.01 -7.82
CA TYR A 29 -10.22 8.42 -9.15
C TYR A 29 -8.98 7.66 -9.63
N PHE A 30 -9.17 6.56 -10.36
CA PHE A 30 -8.13 5.63 -10.83
C PHE A 30 -7.46 4.73 -9.76
N SER A 31 -7.69 4.95 -8.45
CA SER A 31 -7.04 4.16 -7.40
C SER A 31 -7.31 2.65 -7.50
N ARG A 32 -8.56 2.23 -7.72
CA ARG A 32 -8.90 0.79 -7.84
C ARG A 32 -8.17 0.12 -9.00
N THR A 33 -8.20 0.75 -10.18
CA THR A 33 -7.48 0.29 -11.37
C THR A 33 -5.98 0.22 -11.13
N ALA A 34 -5.40 1.23 -10.49
CA ALA A 34 -3.99 1.24 -10.15
C ALA A 34 -3.61 0.14 -9.15
N ILE A 35 -4.47 -0.17 -8.17
CA ILE A 35 -4.26 -1.27 -7.23
C ILE A 35 -4.26 -2.61 -7.97
N GLU A 36 -5.21 -2.85 -8.88
CA GLU A 36 -5.22 -4.08 -9.69
C GLU A 36 -3.91 -4.25 -10.46
N ILE A 37 -3.43 -3.19 -11.13
CA ILE A 37 -2.15 -3.20 -11.84
C ILE A 37 -0.99 -3.52 -10.87
N VAL A 38 -0.96 -2.88 -9.68
CA VAL A 38 0.06 -3.15 -8.66
C VAL A 38 0.04 -4.62 -8.24
N VAL A 39 -1.13 -5.21 -8.02
CA VAL A 39 -1.26 -6.61 -7.63
C VAL A 39 -0.74 -7.54 -8.73
N GLN A 40 -1.18 -7.33 -9.96
CA GLN A 40 -0.78 -8.14 -11.12
C GLN A 40 0.74 -8.07 -11.35
N MET A 41 1.34 -6.88 -11.20
CA MET A 41 2.78 -6.70 -11.38
C MET A 41 3.59 -7.23 -10.20
N ALA A 42 3.11 -7.07 -8.96
CA ALA A 42 3.76 -7.62 -7.77
C ALA A 42 3.83 -9.15 -7.82
N ALA A 43 2.72 -9.79 -8.21
CA ALA A 43 2.62 -11.23 -8.45
C ALA A 43 3.70 -11.69 -9.44
N ALA A 44 3.75 -11.06 -10.62
CA ALA A 44 4.71 -11.36 -11.68
C ALA A 44 6.18 -11.11 -11.27
N ASN A 45 6.43 -10.17 -10.37
CA ASN A 45 7.78 -9.76 -9.96
C ASN A 45 8.37 -10.54 -8.76
N GLY A 46 7.68 -11.54 -8.23
CA GLY A 46 8.24 -12.36 -7.14
C GLY A 46 7.77 -11.98 -5.73
N ILE A 47 6.97 -10.92 -5.56
CA ILE A 47 6.39 -10.59 -4.26
C ILE A 47 5.55 -11.78 -3.78
N GLY A 48 5.67 -12.12 -2.50
CA GLY A 48 4.94 -13.26 -1.91
C GLY A 48 3.58 -12.88 -1.38
N ARG A 49 3.46 -11.68 -0.81
CA ARG A 49 2.23 -11.21 -0.18
C ARG A 49 2.00 -9.71 -0.33
N LEU A 50 0.76 -9.33 -0.59
CA LEU A 50 0.27 -7.95 -0.44
C LEU A 50 -0.72 -7.82 0.70
N ILE A 51 -0.58 -6.76 1.49
CA ILE A 51 -1.60 -6.31 2.45
C ILE A 51 -2.26 -5.07 1.86
N ILE A 52 -3.58 -5.10 1.67
CA ILE A 52 -4.33 -4.02 1.04
C ILE A 52 -5.49 -3.65 1.94
N GLY A 53 -5.76 -2.36 2.15
CA GLY A 53 -6.96 -1.95 2.89
C GLY A 53 -8.23 -2.23 2.09
N GLN A 54 -9.32 -2.53 2.80
CA GLN A 54 -10.62 -2.76 2.20
C GLN A 54 -11.00 -1.61 1.26
N ASN A 55 -11.57 -1.96 0.10
CA ASN A 55 -11.90 -1.05 -1.00
C ASN A 55 -10.71 -0.28 -1.58
N GLY A 56 -9.48 -0.69 -1.24
CA GLY A 56 -8.23 -0.02 -1.60
C GLY A 56 -7.86 1.16 -0.70
N ILE A 57 -8.55 1.35 0.42
CA ILE A 57 -8.37 2.54 1.27
C ILE A 57 -7.35 2.25 2.38
N LEU A 58 -6.27 3.03 2.43
CA LEU A 58 -5.43 3.15 3.62
C LEU A 58 -4.84 4.56 3.66
N SER A 59 -4.92 5.21 4.81
CA SER A 59 -4.23 6.48 5.02
C SER A 59 -2.70 6.27 5.01
N THR A 60 -1.95 7.32 4.65
CA THR A 60 -0.47 7.26 4.68
C THR A 60 0.08 6.82 6.06
N PRO A 61 -0.45 7.32 7.20
CA PRO A 61 -0.06 6.83 8.53
C PRO A 61 -0.41 5.36 8.77
N ALA A 62 -1.57 4.89 8.30
CA ALA A 62 -1.95 3.49 8.43
C ALA A 62 -1.01 2.57 7.63
N VAL A 63 -0.64 2.94 6.41
CA VAL A 63 0.37 2.20 5.62
C VAL A 63 1.69 2.11 6.39
N SER A 64 2.20 3.24 6.89
CA SER A 64 3.44 3.27 7.69
C SER A 64 3.37 2.37 8.93
N CYS A 65 2.25 2.45 9.66
CA CYS A 65 1.98 1.61 10.83
C CYS A 65 2.00 0.12 10.48
N ILE A 66 1.32 -0.28 9.40
CA ILE A 66 1.23 -1.69 8.98
C ILE A 66 2.61 -2.19 8.56
N ILE A 67 3.35 -1.43 7.74
CA ILE A 67 4.71 -1.80 7.29
C ILE A 67 5.58 -2.15 8.50
N ARG A 68 5.61 -1.27 9.50
CA ARG A 68 6.41 -1.44 10.71
C ARG A 68 5.93 -2.61 11.56
N LYS A 69 4.62 -2.75 11.74
CA LYS A 69 4.01 -3.80 12.57
C LYS A 69 4.31 -5.20 12.06
N ILE A 70 4.23 -5.41 10.74
CA ILE A 70 4.42 -6.73 10.13
C ILE A 70 5.82 -6.94 9.54
N LYS A 71 6.71 -5.95 9.67
CA LYS A 71 8.05 -5.93 9.07
C LYS A 71 8.00 -6.17 7.56
N ALA A 72 7.09 -5.48 6.87
CA ALA A 72 7.01 -5.51 5.41
C ALA A 72 8.27 -4.88 4.79
N ALA A 73 8.59 -5.27 3.55
CA ALA A 73 9.72 -4.69 2.80
C ALA A 73 9.48 -3.21 2.44
N GLY A 74 8.22 -2.80 2.38
CA GLY A 74 7.82 -1.44 2.05
C GLY A 74 6.34 -1.35 1.70
N GLY A 75 5.95 -0.27 1.03
CA GLY A 75 4.59 -0.12 0.54
C GLY A 75 4.43 0.93 -0.55
N ILE A 76 3.34 0.80 -1.29
CA ILE A 76 2.93 1.70 -2.37
C ILE A 76 1.68 2.45 -1.92
N ILE A 77 1.73 3.78 -1.99
CA ILE A 77 0.62 4.64 -1.57
C ILE A 77 0.16 5.46 -2.77
N LEU A 78 -1.09 5.26 -3.17
CA LEU A 78 -1.72 5.91 -4.31
C LEU A 78 -2.42 7.19 -3.82
N THR A 79 -1.70 8.30 -3.91
CA THR A 79 -2.14 9.60 -3.42
C THR A 79 -1.33 10.71 -4.06
N ALA A 80 -1.99 11.81 -4.42
CA ALA A 80 -1.33 13.09 -4.71
C ALA A 80 -1.47 14.08 -3.53
N SER A 81 -1.69 13.55 -2.32
CA SER A 81 -1.82 14.32 -1.08
C SER A 81 -2.93 15.37 -1.15
N HIS A 82 -2.57 16.65 -1.31
CA HIS A 82 -3.50 17.78 -1.33
C HIS A 82 -3.98 18.13 -2.75
N CYS A 83 -3.39 17.54 -3.80
CA CYS A 83 -3.78 17.84 -5.17
C CYS A 83 -5.17 17.27 -5.50
N PRO A 84 -5.96 18.01 -6.30
CA PRO A 84 -7.32 17.62 -6.66
C PRO A 84 -7.33 16.27 -7.39
N GLY A 85 -8.27 15.40 -7.03
CA GLY A 85 -8.49 14.13 -7.72
C GLY A 85 -9.58 14.24 -8.80
N GLY A 86 -9.84 13.13 -9.51
CA GLY A 86 -10.87 13.03 -10.54
C GLY A 86 -10.29 12.69 -11.92
N PRO A 87 -11.13 12.48 -12.95
CA PRO A 87 -10.67 12.13 -14.30
C PRO A 87 -9.72 13.14 -14.94
N GLY A 88 -9.86 14.43 -14.63
CA GLY A 88 -8.94 15.50 -15.05
C GLY A 88 -8.03 16.01 -13.93
N GLY A 89 -8.01 15.33 -12.77
CA GLY A 89 -7.17 15.68 -11.63
C GLY A 89 -5.82 14.97 -11.63
N GLU A 90 -5.10 15.12 -10.53
CA GLU A 90 -3.77 14.51 -10.36
C GLU A 90 -3.85 13.13 -9.71
N PHE A 91 -2.95 12.26 -10.15
CA PHE A 91 -2.71 10.94 -9.58
C PHE A 91 -1.24 10.80 -9.20
N GLY A 92 -0.99 10.34 -7.97
CA GLY A 92 0.37 10.20 -7.44
C GLY A 92 0.61 8.78 -6.94
N VAL A 93 1.86 8.32 -7.06
CA VAL A 93 2.32 7.05 -6.52
C VAL A 93 3.52 7.33 -5.63
N LYS A 94 3.40 7.04 -4.34
CA LYS A 94 4.49 7.13 -3.37
C LYS A 94 5.00 5.74 -3.04
N PHE A 95 6.30 5.66 -2.75
CA PHE A 95 6.97 4.44 -2.32
C PHE A 95 7.54 4.64 -0.92
N ASN A 96 7.16 3.77 0.01
CA ASN A 96 7.72 3.70 1.36
C ASN A 96 8.59 2.46 1.50
N VAL A 97 9.66 2.56 2.28
CA VAL A 97 10.61 1.47 2.54
C VAL A 97 10.32 0.76 3.87
N ALA A 98 11.11 -0.24 4.23
CA ALA A 98 10.86 -1.15 5.36
C ALA A 98 10.72 -0.47 6.73
N ASN A 99 11.27 0.73 6.93
CA ASN A 99 11.09 1.48 8.18
C ASN A 99 9.70 2.16 8.29
N GLY A 100 8.87 2.06 7.24
CA GLY A 100 7.54 2.68 7.12
C GLY A 100 7.56 4.13 6.64
N GLY A 101 8.73 4.73 6.44
CA GLY A 101 8.92 6.09 5.94
C GLY A 101 9.02 6.15 4.40
N PRO A 102 9.03 7.36 3.83
CA PRO A 102 9.21 7.55 2.39
C PRO A 102 10.56 6.99 1.93
N ALA A 103 10.64 6.61 0.66
CA ALA A 103 11.89 6.22 0.02
C ALA A 103 12.94 7.33 0.16
N PRO A 104 14.16 7.02 0.64
CA PRO A 104 15.25 7.98 0.65
C PRO A 104 15.71 8.30 -0.78
N ASP A 105 16.44 9.41 -0.96
CA ASP A 105 16.87 9.89 -2.27
C ASP A 105 17.60 8.81 -3.09
N VAL A 106 18.47 8.02 -2.46
CA VAL A 106 19.18 6.91 -3.11
C VAL A 106 18.22 5.90 -3.76
N VAL A 107 17.09 5.59 -3.11
CA VAL A 107 16.08 4.67 -3.65
C VAL A 107 15.27 5.36 -4.74
N SER A 108 14.88 6.62 -4.52
CA SER A 108 14.15 7.42 -5.51
C SER A 108 14.95 7.60 -6.81
N ASP A 109 16.25 7.86 -6.70
CA ASP A 109 17.17 7.97 -7.82
C ASP A 109 17.33 6.64 -8.55
N LYS A 110 17.45 5.52 -7.80
CA LYS A 110 17.47 4.17 -8.40
C LYS A 110 16.20 3.90 -9.21
N ILE A 111 15.02 4.22 -8.66
CA ILE A 111 13.74 4.11 -9.37
C ILE A 111 13.74 4.98 -10.62
N TYR A 112 14.21 6.23 -10.52
CA TYR A 112 14.27 7.14 -11.66
C TYR A 112 15.19 6.63 -12.77
N GLN A 113 16.40 6.15 -12.45
CA GLN A 113 17.32 5.60 -13.46
C GLN A 113 16.74 4.35 -14.15
N ILE A 114 16.11 3.45 -13.39
CA ILE A 114 15.43 2.27 -13.96
C ILE A 114 14.29 2.73 -14.87
N SER A 115 13.49 3.71 -14.46
CA SER A 115 12.33 4.17 -15.25
C SER A 115 12.69 4.74 -16.62
N LYS A 116 13.91 5.27 -16.77
CA LYS A 116 14.44 5.80 -18.04
C LYS A 116 14.98 4.72 -18.98
N THR A 117 15.35 3.56 -18.45
CA THR A 117 16.08 2.51 -19.18
C THR A 117 15.30 1.20 -19.27
N ILE A 118 14.13 1.13 -18.66
CA ILE A 118 13.24 -0.03 -18.70
C ILE A 118 12.73 -0.30 -20.11
N GLU A 119 12.95 -1.51 -20.60
CA GLU A 119 12.48 -1.97 -21.92
C GLU A 119 11.28 -2.92 -21.81
N GLU A 120 11.14 -3.62 -20.68
CA GLU A 120 10.10 -4.61 -20.44
C GLU A 120 9.56 -4.54 -19.00
N TYR A 121 8.36 -5.09 -18.79
CA TYR A 121 7.77 -5.26 -17.47
C TYR A 121 7.01 -6.58 -17.39
N ALA A 122 6.94 -7.14 -16.18
CA ALA A 122 6.22 -8.38 -15.92
C ALA A 122 4.85 -8.09 -15.29
N ILE A 123 3.81 -8.77 -15.77
CA ILE A 123 2.44 -8.64 -15.28
C ILE A 123 1.67 -9.95 -15.41
N CYS A 124 0.79 -10.26 -14.46
CA CYS A 124 -0.19 -11.35 -14.56
C CYS A 124 -1.55 -10.77 -14.99
N PRO A 125 -1.84 -10.62 -16.30
CA PRO A 125 -2.98 -9.84 -16.79
C PRO A 125 -4.34 -10.43 -16.44
N ASP A 126 -4.40 -11.74 -16.15
CA ASP A 126 -5.65 -12.45 -15.83
C ASP A 126 -5.95 -12.48 -14.33
N LEU A 127 -5.02 -12.03 -13.48
CA LEU A 127 -5.25 -11.99 -12.03
C LEU A 127 -6.31 -10.92 -11.72
N ARG A 128 -7.35 -11.33 -10.99
CA ARG A 128 -8.44 -10.47 -10.51
C ARG A 128 -8.50 -10.54 -8.99
N ILE A 129 -8.76 -9.41 -8.35
CA ILE A 129 -8.90 -9.29 -6.90
C ILE A 129 -10.24 -8.67 -6.54
N ASP A 130 -10.83 -9.14 -5.46
CA ASP A 130 -11.99 -8.47 -4.84
C ASP A 130 -11.51 -7.63 -3.66
N LEU A 131 -11.48 -6.30 -3.83
CA LEU A 131 -11.08 -5.38 -2.77
C LEU A 131 -12.17 -5.19 -1.70
N SER A 132 -13.41 -5.63 -1.95
CA SER A 132 -14.54 -5.35 -1.06
C SER A 132 -14.64 -6.30 0.14
N ARG A 133 -14.10 -7.51 0.01
CA ARG A 133 -14.21 -8.56 1.02
C ARG A 133 -12.94 -8.67 1.84
N LEU A 134 -13.07 -8.49 3.15
CA LEU A 134 -12.00 -8.76 4.11
C LEU A 134 -11.56 -10.22 4.05
N GLY A 135 -10.28 -10.47 4.30
CA GLY A 135 -9.71 -11.81 4.37
C GLY A 135 -8.64 -12.07 3.31
N ARG A 136 -8.29 -13.35 3.15
CA ARG A 136 -7.19 -13.79 2.30
C ARG A 136 -7.70 -14.31 0.96
N GLN A 137 -7.00 -13.90 -0.10
CA GLN A 137 -7.14 -14.41 -1.46
C GLN A 137 -5.79 -14.99 -1.88
N GLU A 138 -5.79 -16.20 -2.45
CA GLU A 138 -4.58 -16.91 -2.88
C GLU A 138 -4.63 -17.18 -4.37
N PHE A 139 -3.47 -17.07 -5.02
CA PHE A 139 -3.32 -17.22 -6.45
C PHE A 139 -2.12 -18.12 -6.73
N ASP A 140 -2.38 -19.26 -7.37
CA ASP A 140 -1.33 -20.10 -7.93
C ASP A 140 -0.82 -19.46 -9.22
N LEU A 141 0.50 -19.23 -9.27
CA LEU A 141 1.16 -18.61 -10.41
C LEU A 141 2.01 -19.66 -11.11
N GLU A 142 2.02 -19.64 -12.43
CA GLU A 142 2.94 -20.46 -13.21
C GLU A 142 4.39 -20.20 -12.76
N ASN A 143 5.19 -21.26 -12.68
CA ASN A 143 6.60 -21.21 -12.29
C ASN A 143 6.88 -20.67 -10.87
N LYS A 144 5.89 -20.67 -9.97
CA LYS A 144 6.11 -20.41 -8.53
C LYS A 144 5.68 -21.58 -7.65
N PHE A 145 6.55 -21.94 -6.70
CA PHE A 145 6.29 -23.01 -5.73
C PHE A 145 5.31 -22.62 -4.61
N LYS A 146 5.19 -21.33 -4.30
CA LYS A 146 4.30 -20.82 -3.25
C LYS A 146 3.23 -19.93 -3.87
N PRO A 147 1.97 -20.03 -3.39
CA PRO A 147 0.90 -19.15 -3.87
C PRO A 147 1.21 -17.70 -3.52
N PHE A 148 0.87 -16.80 -4.43
CA PHE A 148 0.83 -15.37 -4.16
C PHE A 148 -0.40 -15.04 -3.32
N ARG A 149 -0.22 -14.24 -2.27
CA ARG A 149 -1.28 -13.95 -1.29
C ARG A 149 -1.65 -12.48 -1.29
N VAL A 150 -2.94 -12.21 -1.25
CA VAL A 150 -3.48 -10.87 -1.00
C VAL A 150 -4.33 -10.95 0.27
N GLU A 151 -4.01 -10.15 1.28
CA GLU A 151 -4.81 -10.00 2.49
C GLU A 151 -5.49 -8.63 2.46
N ILE A 152 -6.82 -8.65 2.37
CA ILE A 152 -7.65 -7.46 2.48
C ILE A 152 -7.95 -7.24 3.97
N VAL A 153 -7.49 -6.12 4.50
CA VAL A 153 -7.57 -5.78 5.93
C VAL A 153 -8.51 -4.61 6.18
N ASP A 154 -9.06 -4.55 7.39
CA ASP A 154 -9.80 -3.37 7.83
C ASP A 154 -8.89 -2.13 7.76
N PRO A 155 -9.35 -1.02 7.16
CA PRO A 155 -8.51 0.15 6.91
C PRO A 155 -8.14 0.93 8.18
N VAL A 156 -8.78 0.65 9.32
CA VAL A 156 -8.68 1.41 10.56
C VAL A 156 -8.09 0.57 11.70
N ASP A 157 -8.45 -0.70 11.83
CA ASP A 157 -8.17 -1.51 13.03
C ASP A 157 -6.71 -1.52 13.47
N ILE A 158 -5.77 -1.77 12.55
CA ILE A 158 -4.35 -1.86 12.89
C ILE A 158 -3.82 -0.51 13.40
N TYR A 159 -4.21 0.58 12.72
CA TYR A 159 -3.76 1.92 13.06
C TYR A 159 -4.43 2.42 14.35
N LEU A 160 -5.73 2.18 14.51
CA LEU A 160 -6.48 2.52 15.72
C LEU A 160 -5.90 1.83 16.96
N ASN A 161 -5.50 0.56 16.82
CA ASN A 161 -4.84 -0.16 17.90
C ASN A 161 -3.48 0.45 18.28
N LEU A 162 -2.71 0.98 17.32
CA LEU A 162 -1.51 1.76 17.64
C LEU A 162 -1.89 3.04 18.42
N LEU A 163 -2.87 3.80 17.95
CA LEU A 163 -3.29 5.03 18.62
C LEU A 163 -3.77 4.79 20.06
N ARG A 164 -4.48 3.69 20.33
CA ARG A 164 -4.91 3.29 21.68
C ARG A 164 -3.73 3.01 22.63
N THR A 165 -2.56 2.67 22.12
CA THR A 165 -1.36 2.48 22.95
C THR A 165 -0.61 3.79 23.23
N ILE A 166 -0.87 4.84 22.45
CA ILE A 166 -0.18 6.13 22.52
C ILE A 166 -0.98 7.14 23.34
N PHE A 167 -2.30 7.17 23.16
CA PHE A 167 -3.17 8.17 23.77
C PHE A 167 -4.13 7.56 24.79
N ASP A 168 -4.51 8.35 25.79
CA ASP A 168 -5.59 8.00 26.71
C ASP A 168 -6.95 8.26 26.02
N PHE A 169 -7.55 7.19 25.51
CA PHE A 169 -8.84 7.24 24.85
C PHE A 169 -9.99 7.53 25.81
N HIS A 170 -9.84 7.23 27.11
CA HIS A 170 -10.85 7.56 28.10
C HIS A 170 -10.88 9.07 28.35
N ALA A 171 -9.72 9.70 28.50
CA ALA A 171 -9.61 11.15 28.62
C ALA A 171 -10.14 11.87 27.36
N ILE A 172 -9.76 11.40 26.16
CA ILE A 172 -10.26 11.97 24.89
C ILE A 172 -11.78 11.81 24.81
N LYS A 173 -12.33 10.62 25.12
CA LYS A 173 -13.78 10.39 25.10
C LYS A 173 -14.50 11.32 26.08
N SER A 174 -13.96 11.51 27.28
CA SER A 174 -14.54 12.40 28.30
C SER A 174 -14.55 13.86 27.85
N LEU A 175 -13.51 14.31 27.14
CA LEU A 175 -13.44 15.66 26.56
C LEU A 175 -14.49 15.88 25.45
N LEU A 176 -14.77 14.84 24.67
CA LEU A 176 -15.64 14.91 23.49
C LEU A 176 -17.09 14.50 23.76
N THR A 177 -17.46 14.20 25.00
CA THR A 177 -18.82 13.77 25.36
C THR A 177 -19.34 14.50 26.59
N GLY A 178 -20.66 14.49 26.78
CA GLY A 178 -21.31 15.11 27.94
C GLY A 178 -21.69 16.59 27.76
N PRO A 179 -22.24 17.23 28.82
CA PRO A 179 -22.82 18.57 28.72
C PRO A 179 -21.84 19.68 28.33
N SER A 180 -20.57 19.54 28.73
CA SER A 180 -19.49 20.49 28.46
C SER A 180 -18.55 20.01 27.35
N GLN A 181 -19.02 19.13 26.47
CA GLN A 181 -18.21 18.56 25.39
C GLN A 181 -17.55 19.65 24.54
N LEU A 182 -16.30 19.42 24.17
CA LEU A 182 -15.61 20.24 23.19
C LEU A 182 -16.32 20.08 21.83
N LYS A 183 -16.79 21.19 21.26
CA LYS A 183 -17.40 21.20 19.93
C LYS A 183 -16.30 21.20 18.86
N ILE A 184 -16.14 20.09 18.17
CA ILE A 184 -15.32 20.00 16.95
C ILE A 184 -16.17 20.51 15.78
N ARG A 185 -15.61 21.44 14.99
CA ARG A 185 -16.21 21.94 13.75
C ARG A 185 -15.70 21.16 12.56
#